data_AF-A0A804LGG8-F1
#
_entry.id   AF-A0A804LGG8-F1
#
_cell.length_a   1.000
_cell.length_b   1.000
_cell.length_c   1.000
_cell.angle_alpha   90.00
_cell.angle_beta   90.00
_cell.angle_gamma   90.00
#
_symmetry.space_group_name_H-M   'P 1'
#
loop_
_entity.id
_entity.type
_entity.pdbx_description
1 polymer ?
#
loop_
_entity_poly.entity_id
_entity_poly.type
_entity_poly.pdbx_seq_one_letter_code
_entity_poly.pdbx_strand_id
1 'polypeptide(L)'
;MELLGLREHHARTLLIHYRWDVERIFELLDQKDRDRLFSEAGIPLQYTRNAGPTSSAEVTCNVCYDDVPPSAASEMDCGHSYCNDCWTEYFIVKINEGQSRRVRCMAPKCNAVCDEAIIRKLVTARHLDIAERFERFLLESYIEDNDTVKWCPSTPHCGNAIRVKGDIYCEVECTCGCQFCFNCSLRAHSPCSCMMWELWIKKCRDESETVNWITVNTKPCPKCHKPVEKNGGCNLVACICGQAFCWLCGGATGRDHTWSTISGHSCGRFTDDQTKKTEQARRDLYRYMHYHNRYKAHTDSLKQEAKLKNEIQGKISISENKESKIKDYSWVINGLNRLFRSRRVLSYSYPFAFYMFGDEIFKDEMTPEERELKQNLFEDQQQQLEFNVERLSGFLEKDFQLFTDDEVMDTMKHVINLSNVVDRLCKQMYQCIENDLLYPLRTPHNIAPYKSKGIDRASELNISWDPGEQSSQSTKHSQDEHRNKQASNISGKRTHELHGSSSSNKRERVDVNGGGGALFDLNVPAEVVDKI
;
A
#
# COMPACT_ATOMS: atom_id res chain seq x y z
N MET A 1 -3.14 -17.22 23.89
CA MET A 1 -2.37 -17.85 24.99
C MET A 1 -3.27 -18.12 26.18
N GLU A 2 -3.81 -17.10 26.86
CA GLU A 2 -4.66 -17.26 28.05
C GLU A 2 -5.93 -18.09 27.81
N LEU A 3 -6.65 -17.82 26.72
CA LEU A 3 -7.90 -18.51 26.41
C LEU A 3 -7.73 -20.02 26.16
N LEU A 4 -6.55 -20.46 25.71
CA LEU A 4 -6.28 -21.86 25.37
C LEU A 4 -5.32 -22.56 26.36
N GLY A 5 -4.84 -21.84 27.38
CA GLY A 5 -3.84 -22.35 28.33
C GLY A 5 -2.53 -22.80 27.66
N LEU A 6 -2.18 -22.22 26.51
CA LEU A 6 -1.00 -22.60 25.72
C LEU A 6 0.23 -21.78 26.12
N ARG A 7 1.39 -22.44 26.12
CA ARG A 7 2.71 -21.76 26.15
C ARG A 7 2.89 -20.93 24.87
N GLU A 8 3.74 -19.90 24.93
CA GLU A 8 3.92 -18.95 23.83
C GLU A 8 4.31 -19.62 22.51
N HIS A 9 5.29 -20.52 22.53
CA HIS A 9 5.77 -21.23 21.35
C HIS A 9 4.72 -22.21 20.79
N HIS A 10 3.88 -22.81 21.64
CA HIS A 10 2.74 -23.63 21.21
C HIS A 10 1.68 -22.77 20.53
N ALA A 11 1.35 -21.61 21.10
CA ALA A 11 0.41 -20.67 20.49
C ALA A 11 0.93 -20.18 19.12
N ARG A 12 2.22 -19.86 19.00
CA ARG A 12 2.84 -19.47 17.73
C ARG A 12 2.84 -20.61 16.71
N THR A 13 3.18 -21.82 17.12
CA THR A 13 3.11 -23.02 16.26
C THR A 13 1.70 -23.22 15.70
N LEU A 14 0.68 -23.03 16.54
CA LEU A 14 -0.71 -23.13 16.14
C LEU A 14 -1.10 -22.04 15.13
N LEU A 15 -0.71 -20.80 15.41
CA LEU A 15 -0.97 -19.66 14.52
C LEU A 15 -0.29 -19.84 13.17
N ILE A 16 0.99 -20.25 13.13
CA ILE A 16 1.70 -20.53 11.89
C ILE A 16 1.01 -21.65 11.11
N HIS A 17 0.57 -22.73 11.78
CA HIS A 17 -0.11 -23.84 11.11
C HIS A 17 -1.41 -23.42 10.41
N TYR A 18 -2.16 -22.51 11.02
CA TYR A 18 -3.42 -21.97 10.49
C TYR A 18 -3.26 -20.59 9.85
N ARG A 19 -2.06 -20.20 9.41
CA ARG A 19 -1.82 -18.95 8.66
C ARG A 19 -2.36 -17.71 9.38
N TRP A 20 -2.15 -17.66 10.69
CA TRP A 20 -2.56 -16.55 11.55
C TRP A 20 -4.05 -16.21 11.53
N ASP A 21 -4.89 -17.10 10.99
CA ASP A 21 -6.34 -16.97 10.99
C ASP A 21 -6.91 -17.41 12.35
N VAL A 22 -7.05 -16.44 13.23
CA VAL A 22 -7.53 -16.62 14.59
C VAL A 22 -9.00 -17.07 14.61
N GLU A 23 -9.81 -16.56 13.69
CA GLU A 23 -11.23 -16.93 13.59
C GLU A 23 -11.37 -18.39 13.20
N ARG A 24 -10.58 -18.85 12.23
CA ARG A 24 -10.53 -20.26 11.84
C ARG A 24 -10.12 -21.19 12.96
N ILE A 25 -9.17 -20.78 13.81
CA ILE A 25 -8.78 -21.56 14.99
C ILE A 25 -9.97 -21.69 15.95
N PHE A 26 -10.72 -20.62 16.20
CA PHE A 26 -11.90 -20.67 17.06
C PHE A 26 -13.02 -21.55 16.48
N GLU A 27 -13.34 -21.41 15.20
CA GLU A 27 -14.31 -22.28 14.53
C GLU A 27 -13.94 -23.77 14.66
N LEU A 28 -12.65 -24.09 14.49
CA LEU A 28 -12.17 -25.47 14.58
C LEU A 28 -12.14 -25.98 16.03
N LEU A 29 -11.92 -25.12 17.02
CA LEU A 29 -12.04 -25.48 18.43
C LEU A 29 -13.47 -25.80 18.83
N ASP A 30 -14.46 -25.12 18.21
CA ASP A 30 -15.87 -25.42 18.44
C ASP A 30 -16.32 -26.72 17.74
N GLN A 31 -15.71 -27.06 16.60
CA GLN A 31 -16.08 -28.22 15.79
C GLN A 31 -15.29 -29.51 16.09
N LYS A 32 -14.02 -29.39 16.46
CA LYS A 32 -13.10 -30.52 16.70
C LYS A 32 -12.69 -30.56 18.16
N ASP A 33 -12.30 -31.75 18.61
CA ASP A 33 -11.60 -31.90 19.88
C ASP A 33 -10.25 -31.16 19.87
N ARG A 34 -9.97 -30.46 20.96
CA ARG A 34 -8.77 -29.62 21.15
C ARG A 34 -7.49 -30.41 20.92
N ASP A 35 -7.47 -31.66 21.37
CA ASP A 35 -6.29 -32.51 21.33
C ASP A 35 -5.94 -32.91 19.89
N ARG A 36 -6.94 -33.12 19.05
CA ARG A 36 -6.75 -33.35 17.60
C ARG A 36 -6.18 -32.12 16.91
N LEU A 37 -6.69 -30.93 17.23
CA LEU A 37 -6.21 -29.67 16.67
C LEU A 37 -4.75 -29.39 17.01
N PHE A 38 -4.34 -29.65 18.27
CA PHE A 38 -2.95 -29.54 18.69
C PHE A 38 -2.04 -30.58 18.01
N SER A 39 -2.48 -31.84 17.93
CA SER A 39 -1.70 -32.88 17.27
C SER A 39 -1.52 -32.63 15.77
N GLU A 40 -2.53 -32.11 15.07
CA GLU A 40 -2.44 -31.72 13.65
C GLU A 40 -1.41 -30.59 13.44
N ALA A 41 -1.35 -29.63 14.38
CA ALA A 41 -0.36 -28.55 14.39
C ALA A 41 1.06 -29.00 14.80
N GLY A 42 1.23 -30.22 15.30
CA GLY A 42 2.52 -30.73 15.80
C GLY A 42 2.85 -30.24 17.21
N ILE A 43 1.83 -29.89 17.99
CA ILE A 43 1.96 -29.56 19.41
C ILE A 43 1.78 -30.85 20.19
N PRO A 44 2.79 -31.29 20.97
CA PRO A 44 2.65 -32.51 21.76
C PRO A 44 1.59 -32.32 22.85
N LEU A 45 0.62 -33.23 22.86
CA LEU A 45 -0.33 -33.36 23.96
C LEU A 45 0.44 -33.81 25.19
N GLN A 46 0.20 -33.15 26.34
CA GLN A 46 0.94 -33.32 27.59
C GLN A 46 1.49 -34.75 27.76
N TYR A 47 2.81 -34.89 27.69
CA TYR A 47 3.44 -36.10 28.19
C TYR A 47 3.33 -36.04 29.71
N THR A 48 2.49 -36.89 30.31
CA THR A 48 2.56 -37.14 31.74
C THR A 48 3.97 -37.58 32.04
N ARG A 49 4.67 -36.77 32.85
CA ARG A 49 6.04 -37.00 33.26
C ARG A 49 6.06 -38.23 34.18
N ASN A 50 6.05 -39.43 33.60
CA ASN A 50 6.42 -40.64 34.32
C ASN A 50 7.94 -40.71 34.40
N ALA A 51 8.56 -39.70 35.02
CA ALA A 51 9.97 -39.73 35.37
C ALA A 51 10.06 -39.81 36.89
N GLY A 52 10.16 -41.04 37.39
CA GLY A 52 10.92 -41.24 38.63
C GLY A 52 12.34 -40.73 38.43
N PRO A 53 13.02 -40.25 39.49
CA PRO A 53 14.34 -39.65 39.36
C PRO A 53 15.35 -40.72 38.97
N THR A 54 15.72 -40.78 37.70
CA THR A 54 16.92 -41.51 37.26
C THR A 54 18.04 -40.49 37.17
N SER A 55 18.73 -40.33 38.29
CA SER A 55 19.97 -39.56 38.39
C SER A 55 21.11 -40.34 37.72
N SER A 56 21.15 -40.39 36.38
CA SER A 56 22.37 -40.75 35.66
C SER A 56 23.27 -39.51 35.55
N ALA A 57 24.58 -39.68 35.74
CA ALA A 57 25.54 -38.59 35.63
C ALA A 57 25.71 -38.08 34.19
N GLU A 58 25.33 -38.90 33.21
CA GLU A 58 25.51 -38.67 31.77
C GLU A 58 24.27 -39.13 30.99
N VAL A 59 24.10 -38.56 29.80
CA VAL A 59 23.03 -38.82 28.83
C VAL A 59 23.67 -39.24 27.51
N THR A 60 23.37 -40.44 27.02
CA THR A 60 23.85 -40.92 25.71
C THR A 60 23.02 -40.32 24.57
N CYS A 61 23.68 -39.68 23.60
CA CYS A 61 23.02 -39.12 22.42
C CYS A 61 22.78 -40.19 21.35
N ASN A 62 21.52 -40.43 20.95
CA ASN A 62 21.19 -41.45 19.93
C ASN A 62 21.49 -41.05 18.46
N VAL A 63 22.20 -39.95 18.24
CA VAL A 63 22.61 -39.49 16.90
C VAL A 63 24.12 -39.65 16.69
N CYS A 64 24.93 -39.10 17.61
CA CYS A 64 26.39 -39.23 17.56
C CYS A 64 26.93 -40.38 18.43
N TYR A 65 26.10 -40.97 19.30
CA TYR A 65 26.47 -42.00 20.27
C TYR A 65 27.46 -41.55 21.37
N ASP A 66 27.62 -40.24 21.56
CA ASP A 66 28.44 -39.69 22.65
C ASP A 66 27.65 -39.60 23.97
N ASP A 67 28.34 -39.85 25.08
CA ASP A 67 27.85 -39.59 26.43
C ASP A 67 28.17 -38.15 26.84
N VAL A 68 27.14 -37.37 27.15
CA VAL A 68 27.26 -35.96 27.51
C VAL A 68 26.64 -35.67 28.87
N PRO A 69 27.12 -34.68 29.63
CA PRO A 69 26.45 -34.28 30.86
C PRO A 69 25.03 -33.75 30.54
N PRO A 70 24.06 -33.86 31.46
CA PRO A 70 22.69 -33.37 31.25
C PRO A 70 22.60 -31.88 30.87
N SER A 71 23.59 -31.05 31.25
CA SER A 71 23.68 -29.63 30.86
C SER A 71 24.01 -29.41 29.38
N ALA A 72 24.62 -30.40 28.72
CA ALA A 72 24.98 -30.40 27.31
C ALA A 72 23.98 -31.17 26.44
N ALA A 73 22.82 -31.55 27.00
CA ALA A 73 21.70 -32.14 26.27
C ALA A 73 20.45 -31.27 26.43
N SER A 74 19.63 -31.22 25.39
CA SER A 74 18.34 -30.52 25.41
C SER A 74 17.20 -31.48 25.07
N GLU A 75 16.17 -31.48 25.90
CA GLU A 75 14.93 -32.23 25.71
C GLU A 75 13.87 -31.33 25.07
N MET A 76 13.15 -31.86 24.07
CA MET A 76 12.00 -31.21 23.44
C MET A 76 10.70 -31.58 24.16
N ASP A 77 9.62 -30.83 23.93
CA ASP A 77 8.31 -31.10 24.55
C ASP A 77 7.70 -32.48 24.21
N CYS A 78 8.21 -33.17 23.19
CA CYS A 78 7.85 -34.55 22.88
C CYS A 78 8.58 -35.60 23.75
N GLY A 79 9.47 -35.18 24.65
CA GLY A 79 10.28 -36.04 25.51
C GLY A 79 11.58 -36.58 24.87
N HIS A 80 11.85 -36.27 23.60
CA HIS A 80 13.10 -36.67 22.96
C HIS A 80 14.25 -35.72 23.32
N SER A 81 15.38 -36.29 23.73
CA SER A 81 16.59 -35.57 24.16
C SER A 81 17.81 -36.02 23.36
N TYR A 82 18.65 -35.05 22.98
CA TYR A 82 19.89 -35.24 22.24
C TYR A 82 20.94 -34.21 22.70
N CYS A 83 22.21 -34.45 22.40
CA CYS A 83 23.26 -33.47 22.71
C CYS A 83 23.04 -32.15 21.96
N ASN A 84 23.44 -31.03 22.57
CA ASN A 84 23.26 -29.70 22.02
C ASN A 84 23.95 -29.54 20.66
N ASP A 85 25.06 -30.24 20.44
CA ASP A 85 25.82 -30.23 19.19
C ASP A 85 24.99 -30.79 18.03
N CYS A 86 24.38 -31.97 18.22
CA CYS A 86 23.50 -32.57 17.22
C CYS A 86 22.26 -31.71 16.96
N TRP A 87 21.68 -31.09 18.01
CA TRP A 87 20.58 -30.15 17.84
C TRP A 87 20.98 -28.92 17.02
N THR A 88 22.12 -28.31 17.33
CA THR A 88 22.58 -27.11 16.63
C THR A 88 22.83 -27.38 15.15
N GLU A 89 23.55 -28.46 14.82
CA GLU A 89 23.80 -28.83 13.41
C GLU A 89 22.49 -29.10 12.66
N TYR A 90 21.57 -29.83 13.29
CA TYR A 90 20.26 -30.09 12.72
C TYR A 90 19.47 -28.80 12.46
N PHE A 91 19.46 -27.86 13.40
CA PHE A 91 18.79 -26.57 13.23
C PHE A 91 19.42 -25.72 12.14
N ILE A 92 20.74 -25.67 12.04
CA ILE A 92 21.44 -24.94 10.98
C ILE A 92 21.03 -25.46 9.60
N VAL A 93 21.04 -26.79 9.42
CA VAL A 93 20.60 -27.41 8.17
C VAL A 93 19.15 -27.03 7.87
N LYS A 94 18.24 -27.16 8.86
CA LYS A 94 16.82 -26.86 8.68
C LYS A 94 16.53 -25.39 8.36
N ILE A 95 17.25 -24.47 8.99
CA ILE A 95 17.14 -23.03 8.73
C ILE A 95 17.65 -22.71 7.31
N ASN A 96 18.78 -23.30 6.90
CA ASN A 96 19.33 -23.09 5.56
C ASN A 96 18.45 -23.70 4.46
N GLU A 97 17.74 -24.80 4.73
CA GLU A 97 16.72 -25.40 3.85
C GLU A 97 15.41 -24.58 3.78
N GLY A 98 15.28 -23.48 4.51
CA GLY A 98 14.06 -22.65 4.53
C GLY A 98 12.90 -23.25 5.34
N GLN A 99 13.16 -24.28 6.16
CA GLN A 99 12.16 -24.94 7.03
C GLN A 99 12.05 -24.29 8.42
N SER A 100 12.54 -23.06 8.58
CA SER A 100 12.52 -22.28 9.82
C SER A 100 11.13 -22.09 10.42
N ARG A 101 10.07 -22.08 9.60
CA ARG A 101 8.68 -21.87 10.06
C ARG A 101 8.19 -22.94 11.04
N ARG A 102 8.59 -24.21 10.82
CA ARG A 102 8.12 -25.38 11.58
C ARG A 102 9.19 -26.47 11.61
N VAL A 103 10.28 -26.20 12.32
CA VAL A 103 11.35 -27.18 12.53
C VAL A 103 10.82 -28.33 13.40
N ARG A 104 10.76 -29.54 12.84
CA ARG A 104 10.29 -30.73 13.57
C ARG A 104 11.41 -31.41 14.36
N CYS A 105 11.05 -32.15 15.39
CA CYS A 105 11.96 -33.00 16.14
C CYS A 105 12.73 -33.96 15.21
N MET A 106 14.01 -34.20 15.51
CA MET A 106 14.86 -35.11 14.73
C MET A 106 14.49 -36.60 14.90
N ALA A 107 13.68 -36.95 15.90
CA ALA A 107 13.27 -38.32 16.15
C ALA A 107 12.42 -38.88 14.98
N PRO A 108 12.68 -40.11 14.51
CA PRO A 108 11.91 -40.71 13.43
C PRO A 108 10.41 -40.74 13.74
N LYS A 109 9.58 -40.32 12.79
CA LYS A 109 8.11 -40.25 12.89
C LYS A 109 7.56 -39.30 13.95
N CYS A 110 8.40 -38.50 14.60
CA CYS A 110 7.93 -37.46 15.50
C CYS A 110 7.50 -36.23 14.71
N ASN A 111 6.25 -35.78 14.90
CA ASN A 111 5.71 -34.58 14.26
C ASN A 111 5.75 -33.34 15.16
N ALA A 112 6.38 -33.44 16.34
CA ALA A 112 6.45 -32.34 17.27
C ALA A 112 7.31 -31.19 16.71
N VAL A 113 6.80 -29.97 16.77
CA VAL A 113 7.55 -28.76 16.41
C VAL A 113 8.45 -28.38 17.59
N CYS A 114 9.72 -28.09 17.29
CA CYS A 114 10.72 -27.71 18.26
C CYS A 114 10.43 -26.31 18.85
N ASP A 115 10.79 -26.12 20.12
CA ASP A 115 10.66 -24.82 20.80
C ASP A 115 11.67 -23.82 20.21
N GLU A 116 11.15 -22.71 19.70
CA GLU A 116 11.93 -21.61 19.12
C GLU A 116 12.92 -21.01 20.11
N ALA A 117 12.62 -21.01 21.41
CA ALA A 117 13.55 -20.53 22.44
C ALA A 117 14.79 -21.43 22.54
N ILE A 118 14.62 -22.75 22.37
CA ILE A 118 15.73 -23.70 22.34
C ILE A 118 16.53 -23.53 21.04
N ILE A 119 15.85 -23.41 19.90
CA ILE A 119 16.50 -23.14 18.60
C ILE A 119 17.36 -21.88 18.70
N ARG A 120 16.77 -20.77 19.17
CA ARG A 120 17.46 -19.49 19.38
C ARG A 120 18.67 -19.65 20.29
N LYS A 121 18.51 -20.29 21.45
CA LYS A 121 19.61 -20.49 22.40
C LYS A 121 20.78 -21.28 21.78
N LEU A 122 20.48 -22.39 21.10
CA LEU A 122 21.49 -23.31 20.58
C LEU A 122 22.19 -22.80 19.32
N VAL A 123 21.47 -22.10 18.44
CA VAL A 123 22.06 -21.51 17.22
C VAL A 123 22.86 -20.26 17.56
N THR A 124 22.34 -19.35 18.40
CA THR A 124 23.06 -18.12 18.81
C THR A 124 24.38 -18.43 19.51
N ALA A 125 24.47 -19.55 20.23
CA ALA A 125 25.70 -19.96 20.90
C ALA A 125 26.85 -20.29 19.93
N ARG A 126 26.56 -20.59 18.65
CA ARG A 126 27.58 -20.99 17.66
C ARG A 126 27.62 -20.08 16.41
N HIS A 127 26.47 -19.66 15.90
CA HIS A 127 26.31 -18.97 14.62
C HIS A 127 25.30 -17.84 14.72
N LEU A 128 25.79 -16.62 14.96
CA LEU A 128 24.95 -15.42 15.07
C LEU A 128 24.21 -15.09 13.76
N ASP A 129 24.87 -15.28 12.62
CA ASP A 129 24.31 -15.06 11.29
C ASP A 129 23.13 -15.98 10.98
N ILE A 130 23.20 -17.25 11.41
CA ILE A 130 22.10 -18.21 11.24
C ILE A 130 20.94 -17.89 12.19
N ALA A 131 21.24 -17.40 13.41
CA ALA A 131 20.20 -16.96 14.35
C ALA A 131 19.44 -15.74 13.80
N GLU A 132 20.13 -14.75 13.25
CA GLU A 132 19.49 -13.60 12.57
C GLU A 132 18.63 -14.06 11.38
N ARG A 133 19.12 -15.02 10.60
CA ARG A 133 18.36 -15.61 9.50
C ARG A 133 17.09 -16.33 9.97
N PHE A 134 17.16 -17.04 11.10
CA PHE A 134 16.00 -17.69 11.71
C PHE A 134 14.95 -16.68 12.13
N GLU A 135 15.34 -15.62 12.85
CA GLU A 135 14.42 -14.55 13.26
C GLU A 135 13.77 -13.86 12.06
N ARG A 136 14.55 -13.56 11.02
CA ARG A 136 14.03 -12.99 9.77
C ARG A 136 12.98 -13.90 9.14
N PHE A 137 13.26 -15.21 9.04
CA PHE A 137 12.30 -16.14 8.43
C PHE A 137 11.03 -16.34 9.27
N LEU A 138 11.12 -16.28 10.59
CA LEU A 138 9.93 -16.28 11.45
C LEU A 138 9.08 -15.04 11.21
N LEU A 139 9.70 -13.86 11.09
CA LEU A 139 9.01 -12.61 10.76
C LEU A 139 8.39 -12.65 9.36
N GLU A 140 9.12 -13.13 8.36
CA GLU A 140 8.62 -13.28 6.99
C GLU A 140 7.42 -14.23 6.93
N SER A 141 7.44 -15.34 7.69
CA SER A 141 6.27 -16.22 7.80
C SER A 141 5.05 -15.51 8.40
N TYR A 142 5.22 -14.66 9.42
CA TYR A 142 4.10 -13.86 9.93
C TYR A 142 3.49 -12.97 8.86
N ILE A 143 4.30 -12.37 7.99
CA ILE A 143 3.83 -11.40 6.99
C ILE A 143 3.27 -12.10 5.76
N GLU A 144 3.92 -13.16 5.28
CA GLU A 144 3.48 -13.89 4.09
C GLU A 144 2.25 -14.75 4.34
N ASP A 145 2.15 -15.33 5.54
CA ASP A 145 1.04 -16.21 5.89
C ASP A 145 -0.14 -15.42 6.51
N ASN A 146 -0.12 -14.08 6.53
CA ASN A 146 -1.19 -13.26 7.12
C ASN A 146 -1.76 -12.27 6.11
N ASP A 147 -3.00 -12.51 5.67
CA ASP A 147 -3.67 -11.68 4.65
C ASP A 147 -3.90 -10.22 5.11
N THR A 148 -3.84 -9.96 6.42
CA THR A 148 -4.00 -8.61 7.00
C THR A 148 -2.69 -7.86 7.22
N VAL A 149 -1.55 -8.46 6.86
CA VAL A 149 -0.22 -7.84 6.98
C VAL A 149 0.54 -7.95 5.67
N LYS A 150 1.10 -6.85 5.17
CA LYS A 150 1.94 -6.88 3.97
C LYS A 150 3.15 -5.98 4.05
N TRP A 151 4.22 -6.40 3.39
CA TRP A 151 5.40 -5.59 3.18
C TRP A 151 5.08 -4.33 2.36
N CYS A 152 5.75 -3.22 2.69
CA CYS A 152 5.70 -2.01 1.88
C CYS A 152 6.46 -2.24 0.55
N PRO A 153 5.81 -2.07 -0.62
CA PRO A 153 6.42 -2.36 -1.93
C PRO A 153 7.41 -1.27 -2.40
N SER A 154 7.85 -0.38 -1.50
CA SER A 154 8.83 0.66 -1.82
C SER A 154 10.10 0.09 -2.46
N THR A 155 10.70 0.83 -3.39
CA THR A 155 11.96 0.48 -4.03
C THR A 155 12.93 1.66 -3.88
N PRO A 156 14.06 1.51 -3.16
CA PRO A 156 14.47 0.35 -2.36
C PRO A 156 13.50 0.06 -1.19
N HIS A 157 13.47 -1.19 -0.73
CA HIS A 157 12.55 -1.63 0.33
C HIS A 157 12.82 -0.90 1.65
N CYS A 158 11.82 -0.21 2.19
CA CYS A 158 11.95 0.59 3.41
C CYS A 158 12.00 -0.24 4.70
N GLY A 159 11.73 -1.55 4.62
CA GLY A 159 11.74 -2.47 5.77
C GLY A 159 10.45 -2.47 6.60
N ASN A 160 9.44 -1.65 6.24
CA ASN A 160 8.18 -1.59 6.98
C ASN A 160 7.17 -2.62 6.47
N ALA A 161 6.45 -3.26 7.39
CA ALA A 161 5.24 -4.02 7.13
C ALA A 161 4.01 -3.27 7.67
N ILE A 162 2.91 -3.30 6.93
CA ILE A 162 1.66 -2.61 7.26
C ILE A 162 0.61 -3.64 7.61
N ARG A 163 -0.06 -3.42 8.74
CA ARG A 163 -1.20 -4.24 9.18
C ARG A 163 -2.49 -3.44 9.07
N VAL A 164 -3.52 -4.04 8.48
CA VAL A 164 -4.86 -3.47 8.35
C VAL A 164 -5.81 -4.19 9.31
N LYS A 165 -6.71 -3.43 9.95
CA LYS A 165 -7.83 -3.98 10.75
C LYS A 165 -9.12 -3.79 9.94
N GLY A 166 -9.60 -4.83 9.28
CA GLY A 166 -10.81 -4.79 8.46
C GLY A 166 -10.56 -5.21 7.02
N ASP A 167 -11.26 -4.57 6.08
CA ASP A 167 -11.27 -4.95 4.66
C ASP A 167 -9.88 -4.77 4.00
N ILE A 168 -9.45 -5.82 3.29
CA ILE A 168 -8.21 -5.85 2.51
C ILE A 168 -8.31 -5.03 1.22
N TYR A 169 -9.52 -4.72 0.75
CA TYR A 169 -9.77 -3.83 -0.39
C TYR A 169 -9.64 -2.36 0.03
N CYS A 170 -8.44 -1.97 0.45
CA CYS A 170 -8.11 -0.61 0.82
C CYS A 170 -6.79 -0.15 0.20
N GLU A 171 -6.56 1.16 0.26
CA GLU A 171 -5.28 1.78 -0.06
C GLU A 171 -4.64 2.30 1.22
N VAL A 172 -3.33 2.19 1.32
CA VAL A 172 -2.55 2.59 2.50
C VAL A 172 -1.32 3.41 2.08
N GLU A 173 -0.90 4.33 2.96
CA GLU A 173 0.32 5.09 2.81
C GLU A 173 1.32 4.68 3.90
N CYS A 174 2.49 4.19 3.50
CA CYS A 174 3.56 3.88 4.44
C CYS A 174 4.15 5.14 5.06
N THR A 175 4.80 5.02 6.23
CA THR A 175 5.55 6.12 6.84
C THR A 175 6.65 6.69 5.92
N CYS A 176 7.19 5.87 5.00
CA CYS A 176 8.13 6.29 3.95
C CYS A 176 7.48 7.10 2.80
N GLY A 177 6.15 7.25 2.79
CA GLY A 177 5.39 7.98 1.77
C GLY A 177 4.91 7.13 0.58
N CYS A 178 5.26 5.84 0.53
CA CYS A 178 4.78 4.93 -0.51
C CYS A 178 3.27 4.66 -0.36
N GLN A 179 2.48 4.96 -1.40
CA GLN A 179 1.04 4.71 -1.48
C GLN A 179 0.75 3.51 -2.38
N PHE A 180 0.08 2.49 -1.84
CA PHE A 180 -0.22 1.24 -2.57
C PHE A 180 -1.58 0.65 -2.20
N CYS A 181 -2.12 -0.18 -3.08
CA CYS A 181 -3.29 -1.00 -2.81
C CYS A 181 -2.87 -2.18 -1.94
N PHE A 182 -3.54 -2.33 -0.80
CA PHE A 182 -3.23 -3.39 0.15
C PHE A 182 -3.51 -4.78 -0.43
N ASN A 183 -4.55 -4.93 -1.27
CA ASN A 183 -4.90 -6.22 -1.86
C ASN A 183 -3.86 -6.73 -2.88
N CYS A 184 -3.44 -5.92 -3.85
CA CYS A 184 -2.53 -6.39 -4.92
C CYS A 184 -1.06 -5.96 -4.74
N SER A 185 -0.74 -5.15 -3.73
CA SER A 185 0.59 -4.57 -3.50
C SER A 185 1.14 -3.69 -4.64
N LEU A 186 0.32 -3.37 -5.64
CA LEU A 186 0.63 -2.40 -6.69
C LEU A 186 0.30 -0.98 -6.20
N ARG A 187 0.77 0.02 -6.95
CA ARG A 187 0.45 1.44 -6.70
C ARG A 187 -1.06 1.65 -6.52
N ALA A 188 -1.43 2.53 -5.59
CA ALA A 188 -2.82 2.95 -5.38
C ALA A 188 -3.48 3.31 -6.73
N HIS A 189 -4.58 2.65 -7.04
CA HIS A 189 -5.20 2.58 -8.37
C HIS A 189 -6.73 2.75 -8.34
N SER A 190 -7.31 3.10 -7.20
CA SER A 190 -8.74 3.40 -7.08
C SER A 190 -9.10 4.64 -7.92
N PRO A 191 -10.22 4.63 -8.70
CA PRO A 191 -11.35 3.70 -8.61
C PRO A 191 -11.31 2.49 -9.59
N CYS A 192 -10.14 2.06 -10.03
CA CYS A 192 -10.00 0.85 -10.84
C CYS A 192 -9.86 -0.40 -9.93
N SER A 193 -10.48 -1.53 -10.31
CA SER A 193 -10.31 -2.79 -9.58
C SER A 193 -8.90 -3.36 -9.79
N CYS A 194 -8.43 -4.20 -8.86
CA CYS A 194 -7.10 -4.82 -8.96
C CYS A 194 -6.91 -5.58 -10.29
N MET A 195 -7.93 -6.33 -10.71
CA MET A 195 -7.91 -7.10 -11.96
C MET A 195 -7.78 -6.20 -13.19
N MET A 196 -8.66 -5.20 -13.31
CA MET A 196 -8.62 -4.25 -14.43
C MET A 196 -7.30 -3.49 -14.46
N TRP A 197 -6.76 -3.12 -13.29
CA TRP A 197 -5.51 -2.41 -13.17
C TRP A 197 -4.30 -3.26 -13.61
N GLU A 198 -4.26 -4.52 -13.20
CA GLU A 198 -3.21 -5.45 -13.62
C GLU A 198 -3.21 -5.66 -15.14
N LEU A 199 -4.40 -5.85 -15.72
CA LEU A 199 -4.58 -5.94 -17.17
C LEU A 199 -4.16 -4.64 -17.86
N TRP A 200 -4.49 -3.47 -17.31
CA TRP A 200 -4.08 -2.18 -17.85
C TRP A 200 -2.55 -2.03 -17.86
N ILE A 201 -1.87 -2.37 -16.77
CA ILE A 201 -0.40 -2.29 -16.69
C ILE A 201 0.22 -3.26 -17.70
N LYS A 202 -0.31 -4.49 -17.80
CA LYS A 202 0.16 -5.47 -18.78
C LYS A 202 0.00 -4.93 -20.20
N LYS A 203 -1.18 -4.41 -20.56
CA LYS A 203 -1.43 -3.80 -21.87
C LYS A 203 -0.49 -2.63 -22.16
N CYS A 204 -0.24 -1.76 -21.18
CA CYS A 204 0.71 -0.65 -21.34
C CYS A 204 2.16 -1.11 -21.57
N ARG A 205 2.54 -2.29 -21.07
CA ARG A 205 3.87 -2.90 -21.29
C ARG A 205 3.96 -3.59 -22.66
N ASP A 206 2.89 -4.28 -23.06
CA ASP A 206 2.86 -5.09 -24.29
C ASP A 206 2.67 -4.23 -25.56
N GLU A 207 2.05 -3.05 -25.45
CA GLU A 207 1.90 -2.12 -26.57
C GLU A 207 3.24 -1.46 -26.92
N SER A 208 3.69 -1.64 -28.17
CA SER A 208 5.07 -1.36 -28.62
C SER A 208 5.58 0.05 -28.28
N GLU A 209 6.89 0.13 -28.01
CA GLU A 209 7.63 1.38 -27.83
C GLU A 209 7.41 2.39 -28.97
N THR A 210 6.98 1.98 -30.16
CA THR A 210 6.65 2.87 -31.28
C THR A 210 5.32 3.60 -31.10
N VAL A 211 4.27 2.93 -30.58
CA VAL A 211 3.00 3.57 -30.18
C VAL A 211 3.24 4.41 -28.93
N ASN A 212 4.03 3.91 -27.98
CA ASN A 212 4.42 4.69 -26.82
C ASN A 212 5.21 5.95 -27.22
N TRP A 213 6.27 5.87 -28.03
CA TRP A 213 7.13 7.00 -28.39
C TRP A 213 6.41 8.14 -29.14
N ILE A 214 5.48 7.82 -30.06
CA ILE A 214 4.63 8.81 -30.76
C ILE A 214 3.70 9.57 -29.79
N THR A 215 3.43 8.97 -28.62
CA THR A 215 2.39 9.42 -27.69
C THR A 215 2.94 9.92 -26.35
N VAL A 216 4.23 9.71 -26.09
CA VAL A 216 4.75 9.73 -24.72
C VAL A 216 5.17 11.11 -24.22
N ASN A 217 5.63 12.03 -25.08
CA ASN A 217 6.02 13.39 -24.64
C ASN A 217 5.51 14.50 -25.56
N THR A 218 5.10 14.16 -26.79
CA THR A 218 4.68 15.14 -27.79
C THR A 218 3.37 14.72 -28.44
N LYS A 219 2.57 15.70 -28.87
CA LYS A 219 1.42 15.49 -29.73
C LYS A 219 1.70 16.12 -31.10
N PRO A 220 1.39 15.43 -32.21
CA PRO A 220 1.53 16.03 -33.53
C PRO A 220 0.53 17.16 -33.69
N CYS A 221 1.00 18.32 -34.13
CA CYS A 221 0.10 19.43 -34.46
C CYS A 221 -0.89 19.01 -35.57
N PRO A 222 -2.20 19.27 -35.44
CA PRO A 222 -3.18 18.88 -36.45
C PRO A 222 -3.03 19.65 -37.78
N LYS A 223 -2.23 20.71 -37.82
CA LYS A 223 -1.97 21.52 -39.02
C LYS A 223 -0.65 21.17 -39.72
N CYS A 224 0.45 21.03 -38.96
CA CYS A 224 1.79 20.86 -39.53
C CYS A 224 2.48 19.55 -39.12
N HIS A 225 1.83 18.75 -38.28
CA HIS A 225 2.31 17.46 -37.77
C HIS A 225 3.63 17.48 -36.99
N LYS A 226 4.23 18.66 -36.76
CA LYS A 226 5.39 18.79 -35.88
C LYS A 226 5.00 18.38 -34.45
N PRO A 227 5.87 17.66 -33.74
CA PRO A 227 5.66 17.31 -32.35
C PRO A 227 5.59 18.57 -31.47
N VAL A 228 4.65 18.59 -30.53
CA VAL A 228 4.45 19.67 -29.55
C VAL A 228 4.43 19.07 -28.16
N GLU A 229 5.25 19.59 -27.25
CA GLU A 229 5.31 19.21 -25.84
C GLU A 229 4.32 20.03 -25.00
N LYS A 230 3.80 19.46 -23.90
CA LYS A 230 2.91 20.17 -22.97
C LYS A 230 3.73 20.91 -21.92
N ASN A 231 3.56 22.23 -21.83
CA ASN A 231 4.27 23.12 -20.91
C ASN A 231 3.36 23.77 -19.85
N GLY A 232 2.62 22.95 -19.08
CA GLY A 232 1.77 23.38 -17.98
C GLY A 232 0.53 22.50 -17.76
N GLY A 233 -0.35 22.89 -16.83
CA GLY A 233 -1.57 22.14 -16.50
C GLY A 233 -2.66 22.19 -17.58
N CYS A 234 -2.77 23.29 -18.34
CA CYS A 234 -3.85 23.54 -19.30
C CYS A 234 -3.90 22.51 -20.45
N ASN A 235 -5.09 22.01 -20.76
CA ASN A 235 -5.31 21.08 -21.87
C ASN A 235 -5.39 21.76 -23.25
N LEU A 236 -5.39 23.09 -23.34
CA LEU A 236 -5.17 23.78 -24.62
C LEU A 236 -3.67 24.02 -24.83
N VAL A 237 -3.13 23.49 -25.91
CA VAL A 237 -1.73 23.71 -26.32
C VAL A 237 -1.67 24.43 -27.67
N ALA A 238 -0.59 25.16 -27.91
CA ALA A 238 -0.35 25.86 -29.17
C ALA A 238 0.96 25.41 -29.81
N CYS A 239 0.90 25.02 -31.09
CA CYS A 239 2.08 24.72 -31.88
C CYS A 239 2.83 26.00 -32.27
N ILE A 240 4.14 25.89 -32.52
CA ILE A 240 4.99 26.96 -33.11
C ILE A 240 4.43 27.46 -34.46
N CYS A 241 3.68 26.62 -35.20
CA CYS A 241 3.01 27.04 -36.44
C CYS A 241 1.76 27.93 -36.21
N GLY A 242 1.41 28.20 -34.94
CA GLY A 242 0.30 29.05 -34.53
C GLY A 242 -1.04 28.33 -34.34
N GLN A 243 -1.14 27.04 -34.66
CA GLN A 243 -2.36 26.23 -34.47
C GLN A 243 -2.53 25.82 -33.01
N ALA A 244 -3.66 26.19 -32.41
CA ALA A 244 -4.07 25.71 -31.10
C ALA A 244 -4.86 24.39 -31.23
N PHE A 245 -4.72 23.49 -30.28
CA PHE A 245 -5.41 22.21 -30.28
C PHE A 245 -5.56 21.64 -28.87
N CYS A 246 -6.53 20.76 -28.69
CA CYS A 246 -6.77 20.10 -27.42
C CYS A 246 -5.75 18.98 -27.19
N TRP A 247 -5.05 19.01 -26.05
CA TRP A 247 -4.04 18.03 -25.65
C TRP A 247 -4.62 16.62 -25.49
N LEU A 248 -5.88 16.51 -25.03
CA LEU A 248 -6.52 15.24 -24.72
C LEU A 248 -6.86 14.45 -25.99
N CYS A 249 -7.39 15.13 -27.01
CA CYS A 249 -7.86 14.48 -28.24
C CYS A 249 -7.03 14.78 -29.49
N GLY A 250 -6.13 15.77 -29.45
CA GLY A 250 -5.35 16.23 -30.61
C GLY A 250 -6.13 17.05 -31.64
N GLY A 251 -7.43 17.31 -31.40
CA GLY A 251 -8.30 18.02 -32.32
C GLY A 251 -7.95 19.51 -32.43
N ALA A 252 -7.93 20.04 -33.66
CA ALA A 252 -7.70 21.46 -33.92
C ALA A 252 -8.80 22.32 -33.27
N THR A 253 -8.39 23.41 -32.62
CA THR A 253 -9.30 24.33 -31.93
C THR A 253 -8.94 25.78 -32.24
N GLY A 254 -9.84 26.70 -31.85
CA GLY A 254 -9.49 28.10 -31.71
C GLY A 254 -8.50 28.33 -30.56
N ARG A 255 -8.01 29.58 -30.44
CA ARG A 255 -7.24 30.04 -29.26
C ARG A 255 -8.13 30.45 -28.11
N ASP A 256 -9.38 30.75 -28.41
CA ASP A 256 -10.35 31.19 -27.44
C ASP A 256 -10.73 29.99 -26.56
N HIS A 257 -10.42 30.12 -25.28
CA HIS A 257 -10.67 29.09 -24.28
C HIS A 257 -10.76 29.73 -22.90
N THR A 258 -11.48 29.06 -22.03
CA THR A 258 -11.30 29.19 -20.59
C THR A 258 -10.40 28.06 -20.13
N TRP A 259 -9.88 28.15 -18.90
CA TRP A 259 -9.11 27.06 -18.30
C TRP A 259 -9.86 25.72 -18.28
N SER A 260 -11.19 25.76 -18.38
CA SER A 260 -12.08 24.63 -18.23
C SER A 260 -12.76 24.18 -19.53
N THR A 261 -12.71 24.98 -20.60
CA THR A 261 -13.39 24.65 -21.85
C THR A 261 -12.71 25.36 -23.00
N ILE A 262 -12.56 24.65 -24.12
CA ILE A 262 -12.08 25.24 -25.36
C ILE A 262 -13.31 25.66 -26.18
N SER A 263 -13.38 26.93 -26.60
CA SER A 263 -14.55 27.47 -27.29
C SER A 263 -14.85 26.67 -28.56
N GLY A 264 -16.08 26.13 -28.66
CA GLY A 264 -16.52 25.31 -29.79
C GLY A 264 -15.96 23.89 -29.84
N HIS A 265 -15.38 23.39 -28.74
CA HIS A 265 -14.79 22.05 -28.68
C HIS A 265 -15.26 21.28 -27.44
N SER A 266 -15.81 20.08 -27.66
CA SER A 266 -16.13 19.12 -26.62
C SER A 266 -15.43 17.81 -26.95
N CYS A 267 -14.67 17.28 -25.99
CA CYS A 267 -14.02 15.98 -26.09
C CYS A 267 -14.09 15.30 -24.72
N GLY A 268 -14.27 13.98 -24.70
CA GLY A 268 -14.42 13.27 -23.44
C GLY A 268 -15.12 11.93 -23.64
N ARG A 269 -16.20 11.94 -24.42
CA ARG A 269 -16.88 10.71 -24.81
C ARG A 269 -16.08 9.93 -25.86
N PHE A 270 -16.06 8.61 -25.72
CA PHE A 270 -15.60 7.74 -26.78
C PHE A 270 -16.72 7.58 -27.81
N THR A 271 -16.48 7.98 -29.05
CA THR A 271 -17.43 7.78 -30.16
C THR A 271 -16.81 6.79 -31.13
N ASP A 272 -17.55 5.72 -31.44
CA ASP A 272 -17.15 4.80 -32.50
C ASP A 272 -17.51 5.45 -33.85
N ASP A 273 -16.50 5.75 -34.67
CA ASP A 273 -16.74 6.33 -35.98
C ASP A 273 -17.33 5.25 -36.91
N GLN A 274 -18.65 5.22 -36.96
CA GLN A 274 -19.47 4.34 -37.82
C GLN A 274 -19.07 4.42 -39.30
N THR A 275 -18.36 5.47 -39.74
CA THR A 275 -18.04 5.71 -41.16
C THR A 275 -16.93 4.83 -41.73
N LYS A 276 -16.21 4.05 -40.92
CA LYS A 276 -15.25 3.07 -41.45
C LYS A 276 -15.51 1.68 -40.87
N LYS A 277 -15.87 0.76 -41.78
CA LYS A 277 -15.59 -0.68 -41.67
C LYS A 277 -14.08 -0.86 -41.55
N THR A 278 -13.55 -0.52 -40.39
CA THR A 278 -12.14 -0.63 -40.06
C THR A 278 -11.94 -2.01 -39.45
N GLU A 279 -10.87 -2.73 -39.81
CA GLU A 279 -10.49 -3.99 -39.17
C GLU A 279 -10.57 -3.83 -37.63
N GLN A 280 -11.14 -4.82 -36.94
CA GLN A 280 -11.36 -4.81 -35.49
C GLN A 280 -10.11 -4.34 -34.72
N ALA A 281 -8.93 -4.80 -35.14
CA ALA A 281 -7.63 -4.42 -34.58
C ALA A 281 -7.39 -2.89 -34.57
N ARG A 282 -7.85 -2.17 -35.59
CA ARG A 282 -7.70 -0.70 -35.66
C ARG A 282 -8.70 0.01 -34.75
N ARG A 283 -9.91 -0.53 -34.56
CA ARG A 283 -10.87 0.00 -33.58
C ARG A 283 -10.35 -0.17 -32.15
N ASP A 284 -9.84 -1.36 -31.84
CA ASP A 284 -9.28 -1.67 -30.52
C ASP A 284 -8.07 -0.77 -30.21
N LEU A 285 -7.21 -0.52 -31.20
CA LEU A 285 -6.09 0.41 -31.07
C LEU A 285 -6.56 1.84 -30.82
N TYR A 286 -7.55 2.36 -31.58
CA TYR A 286 -8.07 3.71 -31.35
C TYR A 286 -8.74 3.86 -29.99
N ARG A 287 -9.49 2.84 -29.56
CA ARG A 287 -10.10 2.80 -28.23
C ARG A 287 -9.02 2.84 -27.15
N TYR A 288 -8.00 1.98 -27.25
CA TYR A 288 -6.87 2.00 -26.33
C TYR A 288 -6.19 3.38 -26.29
N MET A 289 -5.85 3.94 -27.45
CA MET A 289 -5.24 5.27 -27.53
C MET A 289 -6.10 6.36 -26.87
N HIS A 290 -7.42 6.32 -27.04
CA HIS A 290 -8.34 7.30 -26.46
C HIS A 290 -8.27 7.34 -24.92
N TYR A 291 -8.39 6.17 -24.27
CA TYR A 291 -8.36 6.09 -22.81
C TYR A 291 -6.92 6.23 -22.27
N HIS A 292 -5.93 5.67 -22.96
CA HIS A 292 -4.52 5.77 -22.58
C HIS A 292 -4.03 7.23 -22.60
N ASN A 293 -4.41 8.00 -23.60
CA ASN A 293 -4.05 9.42 -23.68
C ASN A 293 -4.56 10.23 -22.49
N ARG A 294 -5.76 9.96 -22.01
CA ARG A 294 -6.35 10.68 -20.87
C ARG A 294 -5.79 10.23 -19.53
N TYR A 295 -5.66 8.91 -19.35
CA TYR A 295 -4.91 8.33 -18.22
C TYR A 295 -3.52 8.97 -18.11
N LYS A 296 -2.79 9.01 -19.23
CA LYS A 296 -1.45 9.58 -19.28
C LYS A 296 -1.45 11.09 -19.04
N ALA A 297 -2.36 11.83 -19.65
CA ALA A 297 -2.45 13.28 -19.46
C ALA A 297 -2.63 13.67 -17.99
N HIS A 298 -3.50 12.97 -17.25
CA HIS A 298 -3.69 13.24 -15.82
C HIS A 298 -2.54 12.76 -14.94
N THR A 299 -1.91 11.62 -15.26
CA THR A 299 -0.73 11.16 -14.52
C THR A 299 0.48 12.08 -14.74
N ASP A 300 0.64 12.66 -15.94
CA ASP A 300 1.69 13.65 -16.20
C ASP A 300 1.39 15.01 -15.56
N SER A 301 0.14 15.48 -15.57
CA SER A 301 -0.27 16.66 -14.79
C SER A 301 0.02 16.46 -13.29
N LEU A 302 -0.26 15.27 -12.73
CA LEU A 302 0.02 14.94 -11.34
C LEU A 302 1.52 15.09 -10.99
N LYS A 303 2.42 14.69 -11.91
CA LYS A 303 3.87 14.87 -11.75
C LYS A 303 4.28 16.34 -11.76
N GLN A 304 3.66 17.16 -12.61
CA GLN A 304 3.92 18.60 -12.66
C GLN A 304 3.41 19.31 -11.41
N GLU A 305 2.20 18.97 -10.96
CA GLU A 305 1.60 19.49 -9.73
C GLU A 305 2.45 19.14 -8.50
N ALA A 306 3.12 17.98 -8.48
CA ALA A 306 4.02 17.59 -7.39
C ALA A 306 5.22 18.56 -7.27
N LYS A 307 5.71 19.10 -8.39
CA LYS A 307 6.74 20.16 -8.40
C LYS A 307 6.15 21.49 -7.91
N LEU A 308 4.95 21.84 -8.40
CA LEU A 308 4.22 23.05 -8.00
C LEU A 308 3.97 23.11 -6.48
N LYS A 309 3.70 21.97 -5.82
CA LYS A 309 3.52 21.90 -4.36
C LYS A 309 4.74 22.45 -3.61
N ASN A 310 5.95 22.14 -4.06
CA ASN A 310 7.18 22.61 -3.43
C ASN A 310 7.35 24.12 -3.65
N GLU A 311 7.06 24.61 -4.85
CA GLU A 311 7.11 26.04 -5.18
C GLU A 311 6.11 26.84 -4.33
N ILE A 312 4.86 26.36 -4.24
CA ILE A 312 3.81 27.00 -3.45
C ILE A 312 4.17 27.06 -1.97
N GLN A 313 4.84 26.05 -1.42
CA GLN A 313 5.30 26.08 -0.02
C GLN A 313 6.24 27.26 0.22
N GLY A 314 7.19 27.49 -0.70
CA GLY A 314 8.04 28.69 -0.67
C GLY A 314 7.23 29.98 -0.84
N LYS A 315 6.19 29.95 -1.69
CA LYS A 315 5.35 31.12 -1.90
C LYS A 315 4.56 31.53 -0.66
N ILE A 316 4.03 30.55 0.08
CA ILE A 316 3.30 30.75 1.34
C ILE A 316 4.19 31.44 2.36
N SER A 317 5.42 30.95 2.58
CA SER A 317 6.35 31.54 3.56
C SER A 317 6.69 33.00 3.25
N ILE A 318 6.79 33.37 1.97
CA ILE A 318 7.01 34.77 1.56
C ILE A 318 5.78 35.61 1.88
N SER A 319 4.58 35.14 1.53
CA SER A 319 3.32 35.88 1.76
C SER A 319 2.99 36.03 3.24
N GLU A 320 3.32 35.04 4.08
CA GLU A 320 3.17 35.11 5.54
C GLU A 320 4.06 36.17 6.18
N ASN A 321 5.21 36.48 5.58
CA ASN A 321 6.15 37.49 6.07
C ASN A 321 5.83 38.92 5.61
N LYS A 322 4.94 39.10 4.62
CA LYS A 322 4.48 40.44 4.19
C LYS A 322 3.55 41.07 5.23
N GLU A 323 3.50 42.40 5.29
CA GLU A 323 2.48 43.14 6.05
C GLU A 323 1.10 43.02 5.36
N SER A 324 0.48 41.84 5.48
CA SER A 324 -0.89 41.56 5.03
C SER A 324 -1.75 41.15 6.22
N LYS A 325 -3.06 41.40 6.12
CA LYS A 325 -4.04 40.92 7.12
C LYS A 325 -4.23 39.40 7.05
N ILE A 326 -3.87 38.78 5.94
CA ILE A 326 -4.05 37.35 5.70
C ILE A 326 -2.75 36.62 5.99
N LYS A 327 -2.79 35.77 7.02
CA LYS A 327 -1.65 34.95 7.44
C LYS A 327 -1.91 33.44 7.28
N ASP A 328 -3.16 33.03 7.11
CA ASP A 328 -3.51 31.62 6.93
C ASP A 328 -3.65 31.29 5.43
N TYR A 329 -2.71 30.49 4.93
CA TYR A 329 -2.71 29.95 3.57
C TYR A 329 -2.97 28.44 3.51
N SER A 330 -3.52 27.85 4.59
CA SER A 330 -3.89 26.42 4.64
C SER A 330 -4.87 26.02 3.55
N TRP A 331 -5.71 26.96 3.06
CA TRP A 331 -6.62 26.76 1.95
C TRP A 331 -5.90 26.37 0.64
N VAL A 332 -4.68 26.87 0.39
CA VAL A 332 -3.89 26.52 -0.80
C VAL A 332 -3.42 25.07 -0.69
N ILE A 333 -2.87 24.68 0.47
CA ILE A 333 -2.39 23.32 0.72
C ILE A 333 -3.54 22.31 0.66
N ASN A 334 -4.69 22.66 1.25
CA ASN A 334 -5.90 21.85 1.17
C ASN A 334 -6.41 21.72 -0.27
N GLY A 335 -6.39 22.81 -1.04
CA GLY A 335 -6.74 22.83 -2.46
C GLY A 335 -5.81 21.94 -3.30
N LEU A 336 -4.49 22.02 -3.09
CA LEU A 336 -3.51 21.16 -3.75
C LEU A 336 -3.72 19.69 -3.40
N ASN A 337 -3.89 19.36 -2.12
CA ASN A 337 -4.17 17.99 -1.69
C ASN A 337 -5.47 17.46 -2.31
N ARG A 338 -6.49 18.30 -2.48
CA ARG A 338 -7.71 17.95 -3.22
C ARG A 338 -7.42 17.70 -4.69
N LEU A 339 -6.67 18.60 -5.34
CA LEU A 339 -6.27 18.50 -6.74
C LEU A 339 -5.54 17.18 -7.03
N PHE A 340 -4.52 16.83 -6.23
CA PHE A 340 -3.78 15.57 -6.35
C PHE A 340 -4.70 14.35 -6.29
N ARG A 341 -5.61 14.32 -5.31
CA ARG A 341 -6.56 13.22 -5.13
C ARG A 341 -7.49 13.10 -6.33
N SER A 342 -8.06 14.21 -6.80
CA SER A 342 -9.00 14.19 -7.92
C SER A 342 -8.32 13.85 -9.25
N ARG A 343 -7.07 14.26 -9.46
CA ARG A 343 -6.25 13.87 -10.62
C ARG A 343 -5.96 12.38 -10.63
N ARG A 344 -5.64 11.82 -9.46
CA ARG A 344 -5.43 10.38 -9.31
C ARG A 344 -6.71 9.61 -9.62
N VAL A 345 -7.83 10.04 -9.06
CA VAL A 345 -9.17 9.49 -9.30
C VAL A 345 -9.53 9.54 -10.80
N LEU A 346 -9.31 10.67 -11.48
CA LEU A 346 -9.48 10.78 -12.93
C LEU A 346 -8.56 9.86 -13.71
N SER A 347 -7.27 9.79 -13.33
CA SER A 347 -6.31 8.93 -14.02
C SER A 347 -6.82 7.50 -14.07
N TYR A 348 -7.21 6.93 -12.93
CA TYR A 348 -7.62 5.54 -12.85
C TYR A 348 -9.08 5.28 -13.25
N SER A 349 -9.91 6.30 -13.43
CA SER A 349 -11.26 6.14 -13.99
C SER A 349 -11.24 5.79 -15.48
N TYR A 350 -10.20 6.18 -16.25
CA TYR A 350 -10.10 5.81 -17.67
C TYR A 350 -9.75 4.34 -17.92
N PRO A 351 -8.77 3.71 -17.24
CA PRO A 351 -8.57 2.27 -17.27
C PRO A 351 -9.83 1.50 -16.85
N PHE A 352 -10.53 1.99 -15.82
CA PHE A 352 -11.81 1.42 -15.41
C PHE A 352 -12.83 1.47 -16.56
N ALA A 353 -13.07 2.65 -17.16
CA ALA A 353 -14.01 2.80 -18.28
C ALA A 353 -13.64 1.95 -19.50
N PHE A 354 -12.35 1.86 -19.82
CA PHE A 354 -11.84 1.07 -20.94
C PHE A 354 -12.32 -0.38 -20.85
N TYR A 355 -12.14 -1.01 -19.69
CA TYR A 355 -12.51 -2.40 -19.45
C TYR A 355 -14.01 -2.58 -19.15
N MET A 356 -14.60 -1.71 -18.32
CA MET A 356 -16.01 -1.79 -17.92
C MET A 356 -16.96 -1.75 -19.12
N PHE A 357 -16.65 -0.89 -20.10
CA PHE A 357 -17.47 -0.70 -21.30
C PHE A 357 -16.83 -1.32 -22.56
N GLY A 358 -15.78 -2.13 -22.39
CA GLY A 358 -15.11 -2.84 -23.48
C GLY A 358 -15.78 -4.19 -23.80
N ASP A 359 -15.38 -4.78 -24.91
CA ASP A 359 -15.88 -6.10 -25.35
C ASP A 359 -15.08 -7.28 -24.79
N GLU A 360 -14.08 -7.04 -23.94
CA GLU A 360 -13.13 -8.06 -23.49
C GLU A 360 -13.61 -8.81 -22.22
N ILE A 361 -14.05 -8.08 -21.18
CA ILE A 361 -14.26 -8.66 -19.84
C ILE A 361 -15.73 -8.75 -19.48
N PHE A 362 -16.48 -7.65 -19.62
CA PHE A 362 -17.86 -7.53 -19.12
C PHE A 362 -18.90 -7.56 -20.25
N LYS A 363 -18.54 -8.15 -21.39
CA LYS A 363 -19.38 -8.12 -22.60
C LYS A 363 -20.76 -8.75 -22.36
N ASP A 364 -20.79 -9.85 -21.63
CA ASP A 364 -21.99 -10.66 -21.39
C ASP A 364 -22.74 -10.26 -20.10
N GLU A 365 -22.26 -9.24 -19.38
CA GLU A 365 -22.84 -8.77 -18.11
C GLU A 365 -23.89 -7.66 -18.32
N MET A 366 -23.90 -7.01 -19.48
CA MET A 366 -24.83 -5.92 -19.81
C MET A 366 -25.29 -6.01 -21.27
N THR A 367 -26.56 -5.67 -21.52
CA THR A 367 -27.04 -5.50 -22.90
C THR A 367 -26.31 -4.33 -23.59
N PRO A 368 -26.22 -4.31 -24.93
CA PRO A 368 -25.59 -3.21 -25.66
C PRO A 368 -26.20 -1.83 -25.32
N GLU A 369 -27.53 -1.76 -25.19
CA GLU A 369 -28.26 -0.53 -24.88
C GLU A 369 -27.98 -0.04 -23.45
N GLU A 370 -27.97 -0.96 -22.47
CA GLU A 370 -27.61 -0.63 -21.09
C GLU A 370 -26.16 -0.19 -20.98
N ARG A 371 -25.25 -0.86 -21.71
CA ARG A 371 -23.83 -0.51 -21.73
C ARG A 371 -23.62 0.89 -22.28
N GLU A 372 -24.25 1.22 -23.41
CA GLU A 372 -24.17 2.56 -24.00
C GLU A 372 -24.72 3.63 -23.05
N LEU A 373 -25.87 3.38 -22.41
CA LEU A 373 -26.46 4.30 -21.44
C LEU A 373 -25.53 4.53 -20.24
N LYS A 374 -25.02 3.45 -19.64
CA LYS A 374 -24.12 3.51 -18.48
C LYS A 374 -22.79 4.15 -18.83
N GLN A 375 -22.24 3.85 -20.01
CA GLN A 375 -21.01 4.47 -20.52
C GLN A 375 -21.20 5.98 -20.68
N ASN A 376 -22.28 6.42 -21.33
CA ASN A 376 -22.56 7.84 -21.52
C ASN A 376 -22.70 8.58 -20.18
N LEU A 377 -23.43 7.99 -19.22
CA LEU A 377 -23.60 8.57 -17.89
C LEU A 377 -22.26 8.69 -17.15
N PHE A 378 -21.43 7.64 -17.20
CA PHE A 378 -20.13 7.62 -16.55
C PHE A 378 -19.15 8.62 -17.19
N GLU A 379 -19.06 8.64 -18.51
CA GLU A 379 -18.17 9.56 -19.25
C GLU A 379 -18.61 11.02 -19.10
N ASP A 380 -19.91 11.29 -18.87
CA ASP A 380 -20.39 12.62 -18.50
C ASP A 380 -19.94 13.02 -17.09
N GLN A 381 -19.97 12.09 -16.12
CA GLN A 381 -19.42 12.35 -14.79
C GLN A 381 -17.90 12.58 -14.84
N GLN A 382 -17.15 11.82 -15.65
CA GLN A 382 -15.73 12.05 -15.88
C GLN A 382 -15.48 13.47 -16.41
N GLN A 383 -16.22 13.89 -17.43
CA GLN A 383 -16.08 15.24 -18.01
C GLN A 383 -16.42 16.34 -17.01
N GLN A 384 -17.49 16.19 -16.22
CA GLN A 384 -17.84 17.16 -15.18
C GLN A 384 -16.75 17.26 -14.11
N LEU A 385 -16.19 16.12 -13.69
CA LEU A 385 -15.08 16.08 -12.75
C LEU A 385 -13.84 16.74 -13.35
N GLU A 386 -13.45 16.35 -14.56
CA GLU A 386 -12.32 16.91 -15.31
C GLU A 386 -12.42 18.43 -15.41
N PHE A 387 -13.56 18.95 -15.86
CA PHE A 387 -13.83 20.40 -15.94
C PHE A 387 -13.57 21.13 -14.62
N ASN A 388 -14.07 20.62 -13.50
CA ASN A 388 -13.90 21.27 -12.20
C ASN A 388 -12.49 21.10 -11.64
N VAL A 389 -11.83 19.97 -11.91
CA VAL A 389 -10.44 19.71 -11.55
C VAL A 389 -9.51 20.66 -12.29
N GLU A 390 -9.74 20.89 -13.58
CA GLU A 390 -8.98 21.90 -14.32
C GLU A 390 -9.19 23.26 -13.66
N ARG A 391 -10.43 23.72 -13.45
CA ARG A 391 -10.67 25.03 -12.80
C ARG A 391 -9.91 25.18 -11.48
N LEU A 392 -9.90 24.14 -10.65
CA LEU A 392 -9.17 24.14 -9.39
C LEU A 392 -7.66 24.31 -9.62
N SER A 393 -7.07 23.57 -10.58
CA SER A 393 -5.67 23.73 -11.00
C SER A 393 -5.37 25.18 -11.39
N GLY A 394 -6.22 25.76 -12.25
CA GLY A 394 -6.02 27.11 -12.76
C GLY A 394 -6.05 28.20 -11.69
N PHE A 395 -6.85 28.04 -10.62
CA PHE A 395 -6.81 28.97 -9.48
C PHE A 395 -5.57 28.75 -8.59
N LEU A 396 -5.08 27.52 -8.45
CA LEU A 396 -3.91 27.18 -7.62
C LEU A 396 -2.58 27.57 -8.30
N GLU A 397 -2.54 27.62 -9.63
CA GLU A 397 -1.37 28.06 -10.40
C GLU A 397 -1.17 29.58 -10.40
N LYS A 398 -2.18 30.36 -9.98
CA LYS A 398 -2.09 31.82 -9.91
C LYS A 398 -1.02 32.27 -8.93
N ASP A 399 -0.33 33.35 -9.28
CA ASP A 399 0.71 33.92 -8.41
C ASP A 399 0.13 34.84 -7.34
N PHE A 400 -0.42 34.23 -6.29
CA PHE A 400 -1.04 34.95 -5.17
C PHE A 400 -0.06 35.81 -4.36
N GLN A 401 1.26 35.71 -4.62
CA GLN A 401 2.24 36.60 -3.99
C GLN A 401 2.10 38.05 -4.44
N LEU A 402 1.57 38.27 -5.64
CA LEU A 402 1.42 39.59 -6.25
C LEU A 402 0.04 40.20 -5.98
N PHE A 403 -0.84 39.46 -5.30
CA PHE A 403 -2.23 39.84 -5.10
C PHE A 403 -2.40 40.77 -3.91
N THR A 404 -3.42 41.62 -4.02
CA THR A 404 -4.00 42.36 -2.90
C THR A 404 -4.77 41.44 -1.97
N ASP A 405 -5.00 41.87 -0.72
CA ASP A 405 -5.77 41.08 0.25
C ASP A 405 -7.16 40.68 -0.30
N ASP A 406 -7.83 41.56 -1.07
CA ASP A 406 -9.14 41.28 -1.66
C ASP A 406 -9.07 40.20 -2.75
N GLU A 407 -8.03 40.22 -3.60
CA GLU A 407 -7.80 39.21 -4.64
C GLU A 407 -7.42 37.84 -4.04
N VAL A 408 -6.67 37.83 -2.92
CA VAL A 408 -6.38 36.62 -2.16
C VAL A 408 -7.68 36.05 -1.57
N MET A 409 -8.53 36.89 -0.98
CA MET A 409 -9.83 36.46 -0.43
C MET A 409 -10.77 35.92 -1.51
N ASP A 410 -10.81 36.55 -2.68
CA ASP A 410 -11.60 36.06 -3.81
C ASP A 410 -11.08 34.70 -4.31
N THR A 411 -9.76 34.58 -4.50
CA THR A 411 -9.12 33.32 -4.91
C THR A 411 -9.36 32.20 -3.89
N MET A 412 -9.24 32.51 -2.59
CA MET A 412 -9.52 31.57 -1.50
C MET A 412 -10.96 31.03 -1.56
N LYS A 413 -11.96 31.90 -1.75
CA LYS A 413 -13.37 31.49 -1.88
C LYS A 413 -13.56 30.54 -3.06
N HIS A 414 -12.96 30.85 -4.20
CA HIS A 414 -13.03 30.00 -5.39
C HIS A 414 -12.38 28.64 -5.16
N VAL A 415 -11.19 28.59 -4.56
CA VAL A 415 -10.48 27.33 -4.27
C VAL A 415 -11.27 26.45 -3.29
N ILE A 416 -11.80 27.03 -2.20
CA ILE A 416 -12.60 26.28 -1.22
C ILE A 416 -13.87 25.71 -1.88
N ASN A 417 -14.59 26.52 -2.64
CA ASN A 417 -15.82 26.08 -3.29
C ASN A 417 -15.54 24.98 -4.32
N LEU A 418 -14.58 25.18 -5.22
CA LEU A 418 -14.18 24.18 -6.20
C LEU A 418 -13.68 22.89 -5.54
N SER A 419 -12.93 22.99 -4.44
CA SER A 419 -12.47 21.81 -3.70
C SER A 419 -13.62 20.97 -3.17
N ASN A 420 -14.71 21.61 -2.70
CA ASN A 420 -15.91 20.92 -2.23
C ASN A 420 -16.70 20.30 -3.39
N VAL A 421 -16.83 21.02 -4.52
CA VAL A 421 -17.48 20.49 -5.73
C VAL A 421 -16.74 19.27 -6.25
N VAL A 422 -15.40 19.36 -6.38
CA VAL A 422 -14.55 18.25 -6.83
C VAL A 422 -14.63 17.05 -5.89
N ASP A 423 -14.62 17.26 -4.56
CA ASP A 423 -14.79 16.17 -3.59
C ASP A 423 -16.14 15.45 -3.75
N ARG A 424 -17.21 16.21 -3.95
CA ARG A 424 -18.55 15.66 -4.18
C ARG A 424 -18.62 14.87 -5.48
N LEU A 425 -18.05 15.39 -6.57
CA LEU A 425 -18.01 14.70 -7.85
C LEU A 425 -17.20 13.40 -7.79
N CYS A 426 -16.08 13.39 -7.04
CA CYS A 426 -15.34 12.15 -6.78
C CYS A 426 -16.21 11.13 -6.04
N LYS A 427 -16.90 11.53 -4.96
CA LYS A 427 -17.81 10.64 -4.21
C LYS A 427 -18.90 10.05 -5.11
N GLN A 428 -19.53 10.88 -5.93
CA GLN A 428 -20.58 10.46 -6.85
C GLN A 428 -20.06 9.45 -7.88
N MET A 429 -18.87 9.68 -8.44
CA MET A 429 -18.25 8.74 -9.36
C MET A 429 -17.96 7.39 -8.71
N TYR A 430 -17.47 7.38 -7.47
CA TYR A 430 -17.26 6.14 -6.71
C TYR A 430 -18.56 5.42 -6.42
N GLN A 431 -19.60 6.14 -5.99
CA GLN A 431 -20.92 5.56 -5.76
C GLN A 431 -21.51 4.97 -7.04
N CYS A 432 -21.31 5.62 -8.18
CA CYS A 432 -21.71 5.09 -9.48
C CYS A 432 -20.95 3.80 -9.82
N ILE A 433 -19.62 3.79 -9.61
CA ILE A 433 -18.80 2.61 -9.84
C ILE A 433 -19.22 1.45 -8.94
N GLU A 434 -19.34 1.68 -7.63
CA GLU A 434 -19.68 0.63 -6.67
C GLU A 434 -21.11 0.11 -6.88
N ASN A 435 -22.11 0.99 -6.96
CA ASN A 435 -23.52 0.59 -6.91
C ASN A 435 -24.13 0.31 -8.29
N ASP A 436 -23.77 1.08 -9.32
CA ASP A 436 -24.44 1.01 -10.62
C ASP A 436 -23.67 0.13 -11.62
N LEU A 437 -22.35 0.03 -11.45
CA LEU A 437 -21.45 -0.65 -12.37
C LEU A 437 -20.95 -1.99 -11.82
N LEU A 438 -20.37 -2.02 -10.62
CA LEU A 438 -19.74 -3.23 -10.07
C LEU A 438 -20.72 -4.13 -9.30
N TYR A 439 -21.62 -3.57 -8.49
CA TYR A 439 -22.59 -4.34 -7.71
C TYR A 439 -23.50 -5.26 -8.56
N PRO A 440 -23.97 -4.87 -9.76
CA PRO A 440 -24.82 -5.74 -10.59
C PRO A 440 -24.08 -6.91 -11.26
N LEU A 441 -22.75 -6.96 -11.21
CA LEU A 441 -21.96 -7.99 -11.89
C LEU A 441 -22.11 -9.35 -11.20
N ARG A 442 -22.05 -10.43 -11.98
CA ARG A 442 -22.08 -11.80 -11.45
C ARG A 442 -20.87 -12.14 -10.58
N THR A 443 -19.71 -11.59 -10.94
CA THR A 443 -18.46 -11.77 -10.21
C THR A 443 -18.15 -10.51 -9.41
N PRO A 444 -17.88 -10.63 -8.10
CA PRO A 444 -17.66 -9.46 -7.27
C PRO A 444 -16.32 -8.82 -7.62
N HIS A 445 -16.36 -7.53 -7.97
CA HIS A 445 -15.19 -6.70 -8.15
C HIS A 445 -15.22 -5.57 -7.13
N ASN A 446 -14.16 -5.50 -6.32
CA ASN A 446 -14.05 -4.50 -5.26
C ASN A 446 -13.01 -3.45 -5.61
N ILE A 447 -13.28 -2.21 -5.20
CA ILE A 447 -12.37 -1.08 -5.27
C ILE A 447 -12.14 -0.55 -3.86
N ALA A 448 -11.01 0.12 -3.63
CA ALA A 448 -10.80 0.79 -2.36
C ALA A 448 -11.76 1.98 -2.22
N PRO A 449 -12.43 2.15 -1.07
CA PRO A 449 -13.46 3.18 -0.89
C PRO A 449 -12.87 4.59 -0.96
N TYR A 450 -13.65 5.54 -1.47
CA TYR A 450 -13.22 6.93 -1.54
C TYR A 450 -13.14 7.58 -0.16
N LYS A 451 -11.99 8.18 0.13
CA LYS A 451 -11.76 8.97 1.35
C LYS A 451 -11.46 10.42 1.01
N SER A 452 -12.33 11.34 1.45
CA SER A 452 -12.16 12.78 1.22
C SER A 452 -10.86 13.34 1.77
N LYS A 453 -10.30 12.74 2.82
CA LYS A 453 -9.03 13.13 3.43
C LYS A 453 -7.81 12.43 2.82
N GLY A 454 -8.00 11.61 1.78
CA GLY A 454 -6.95 10.85 1.12
C GLY A 454 -6.74 9.46 1.72
N ILE A 455 -5.65 8.83 1.31
CA ILE A 455 -5.23 7.51 1.80
C ILE A 455 -4.77 7.66 3.25
N ASP A 456 -5.13 6.69 4.09
CA ASP A 456 -4.71 6.71 5.49
C ASP A 456 -3.21 6.36 5.59
N ARG A 457 -2.49 7.22 6.31
CA ARG A 457 -1.08 6.99 6.62
C ARG A 457 -0.95 6.02 7.79
N ALA A 458 -0.17 4.98 7.59
CA ALA A 458 0.15 4.01 8.63
C ALA A 458 0.84 4.70 9.80
N SER A 459 0.44 4.32 11.02
CA SER A 459 1.05 4.72 12.26
C SER A 459 1.89 3.58 12.83
N GLU A 460 2.93 3.89 13.59
CA GLU A 460 3.71 2.89 14.30
C GLU A 460 2.83 2.09 15.26
N LEU A 461 3.05 0.79 15.30
CA LEU A 461 2.41 -0.10 16.26
C LEU A 461 3.16 0.03 17.59
N ASN A 462 2.66 0.88 18.48
CA ASN A 462 3.12 0.92 19.86
C ASN A 462 2.66 -0.34 20.58
N ILE A 463 3.51 -1.35 20.61
CA ILE A 463 3.34 -2.51 21.46
C ILE A 463 4.12 -2.22 22.74
N SER A 464 3.46 -1.66 23.75
CA SER A 464 4.00 -1.67 25.11
C SER A 464 3.94 -3.12 25.62
N TRP A 465 5.03 -3.87 25.48
CA TRP A 465 5.25 -5.04 26.34
C TRP A 465 5.58 -4.51 27.71
N ASP A 466 4.60 -4.52 28.62
CA ASP A 466 4.83 -4.28 30.03
C ASP A 466 5.20 -5.64 30.66
N PRO A 467 6.46 -5.90 31.06
CA PRO A 467 6.85 -7.19 31.63
C PRO A 467 6.35 -7.40 33.07
N GLY A 468 5.50 -6.48 33.58
CA GLY A 468 5.23 -6.31 35.01
C GLY A 468 3.83 -6.67 35.50
N GLU A 469 2.86 -7.02 34.66
CA GLU A 469 1.52 -7.44 35.12
C GLU A 469 1.39 -8.96 35.24
N GLN A 470 2.22 -9.55 36.09
CA GLN A 470 1.91 -10.83 36.75
C GLN A 470 2.03 -10.67 38.26
N SER A 471 1.08 -9.94 38.84
CA SER A 471 0.77 -10.02 40.26
C SER A 471 -0.48 -9.20 40.54
N SER A 472 -1.46 -9.82 41.20
CA SER A 472 -2.69 -9.22 41.75
C SER A 472 -3.86 -8.94 40.79
N GLN A 473 -4.66 -9.97 40.53
CA GLN A 473 -6.12 -9.81 40.61
C GLN A 473 -6.76 -11.10 41.14
N SER A 474 -6.63 -11.28 42.45
CA SER A 474 -7.47 -12.19 43.21
C SER A 474 -8.71 -11.41 43.68
N THR A 475 -9.89 -11.88 43.27
CA THR A 475 -11.19 -11.75 43.97
C THR A 475 -11.69 -10.35 44.38
N LYS A 476 -12.82 -9.91 43.80
CA LYS A 476 -14.11 -9.87 44.52
C LYS A 476 -15.27 -9.36 43.65
N HIS A 477 -16.37 -10.08 43.76
CA HIS A 477 -17.71 -9.72 43.29
C HIS A 477 -18.27 -8.47 43.99
N SER A 478 -19.05 -7.71 43.22
CA SER A 478 -20.35 -7.06 43.51
C SER A 478 -20.59 -6.43 44.89
N GLN A 479 -20.84 -5.11 44.92
CA GLN A 479 -22.12 -4.55 45.39
C GLN A 479 -22.21 -3.03 45.19
N ASP A 480 -23.44 -2.60 44.94
CA ASP A 480 -23.96 -1.26 44.70
C ASP A 480 -23.71 -0.20 45.80
N GLU A 481 -23.87 1.05 45.36
CA GLU A 481 -24.63 2.15 45.99
C GLU A 481 -23.90 3.50 46.16
N HIS A 482 -24.44 4.49 45.45
CA HIS A 482 -24.76 5.84 45.88
C HIS A 482 -23.85 6.58 46.89
N ARG A 483 -23.18 7.66 46.45
CA ARG A 483 -23.58 9.07 46.71
C ARG A 483 -22.48 10.07 46.31
N ASN A 484 -22.87 10.94 45.38
CA ASN A 484 -22.99 12.39 45.51
C ASN A 484 -21.81 13.26 46.05
N LYS A 485 -21.66 14.38 45.34
CA LYS A 485 -21.16 15.72 45.73
C LYS A 485 -19.68 16.06 45.55
N GLN A 486 -19.47 16.82 44.47
CA GLN A 486 -19.06 18.23 44.45
C GLN A 486 -17.67 18.61 44.94
N ALA A 487 -17.03 19.36 44.02
CA ALA A 487 -16.23 20.56 44.26
C ALA A 487 -14.87 20.29 44.94
N SER A 488 -13.79 20.98 44.65
CA SER A 488 -13.40 22.07 43.76
C SER A 488 -11.95 22.36 44.13
N ASN A 489 -11.27 23.16 43.32
CA ASN A 489 -10.12 23.98 43.68
C ASN A 489 -8.76 23.26 43.70
N ILE A 490 -7.89 23.56 42.73
CA ILE A 490 -7.09 24.80 42.49
C ILE A 490 -5.68 24.61 43.08
N SER A 491 -4.71 25.04 42.28
CA SER A 491 -3.35 25.45 42.68
C SER A 491 -2.39 24.29 42.99
N GLY A 492 -1.21 24.20 42.39
CA GLY A 492 -0.51 25.15 41.54
C GLY A 492 0.97 24.79 41.45
N LYS A 493 1.57 25.25 40.34
CA LYS A 493 2.94 25.78 40.17
C LYS A 493 4.11 25.02 40.84
N ARG A 494 5.04 24.57 39.98
CA ARG A 494 6.42 25.11 39.78
C ARG A 494 7.22 24.04 39.01
N THR A 495 7.69 24.25 37.78
CA THR A 495 8.86 25.04 37.29
C THR A 495 10.19 24.75 37.97
N HIS A 496 11.10 24.07 37.26
CA HIS A 496 12.46 24.51 36.83
C HIS A 496 13.08 23.30 36.07
N GLU A 497 13.50 23.43 34.80
CA GLU A 497 14.84 23.89 34.34
C GLU A 497 15.99 23.06 34.95
N LEU A 498 17.07 22.64 34.30
CA LEU A 498 17.65 22.75 32.95
C LEU A 498 18.90 21.81 32.96
N HIS A 499 19.63 21.76 31.84
CA HIS A 499 20.87 21.00 31.52
C HIS A 499 20.62 19.61 30.91
N GLY A 500 20.95 19.31 29.65
CA GLY A 500 21.88 19.93 28.70
C GLY A 500 23.18 19.12 28.68
N SER A 501 23.40 18.32 27.63
CA SER A 501 24.72 18.02 27.05
C SER A 501 24.59 17.14 25.79
N SER A 502 25.28 17.58 24.77
CA SER A 502 25.46 17.05 23.41
C SER A 502 26.59 16.03 23.32
N SER A 503 26.51 15.08 22.38
CA SER A 503 27.67 14.66 21.58
C SER A 503 27.29 13.86 20.33
N SER A 504 27.93 14.27 19.25
CA SER A 504 27.88 13.74 17.89
C SER A 504 29.03 12.75 17.69
N ASN A 505 28.89 11.75 16.80
CA ASN A 505 30.02 11.22 16.04
C ASN A 505 29.58 10.51 14.74
N LYS A 506 30.15 10.99 13.62
CA LYS A 506 30.18 10.39 12.28
C LYS A 506 31.41 9.48 12.15
N ARG A 507 31.39 8.48 11.25
CA ARG A 507 32.58 8.01 10.50
C ARG A 507 32.21 7.31 9.19
N GLU A 508 33.08 7.49 8.20
CA GLU A 508 33.00 7.11 6.77
C GLU A 508 33.79 5.81 6.40
N ARG A 509 33.52 5.37 5.16
CA ARG A 509 33.96 4.20 4.33
C ARG A 509 35.46 3.88 4.21
N VAL A 510 35.75 2.62 3.81
CA VAL A 510 36.79 2.21 2.82
C VAL A 510 36.36 0.93 2.06
N ASP A 511 36.59 0.89 0.73
CA ASP A 511 36.42 -0.22 -0.24
C ASP A 511 37.69 -1.10 -0.38
N VAL A 512 37.55 -2.42 -0.69
CA VAL A 512 38.50 -3.22 -1.51
C VAL A 512 37.79 -4.38 -2.26
N ASN A 513 38.14 -4.53 -3.54
CA ASN A 513 37.74 -5.51 -4.57
C ASN A 513 38.12 -6.99 -4.31
N GLY A 514 37.36 -7.93 -4.92
CA GLY A 514 37.96 -9.14 -5.53
C GLY A 514 37.15 -10.46 -5.56
N GLY A 515 36.29 -10.65 -6.58
CA GLY A 515 36.28 -11.86 -7.45
C GLY A 515 35.56 -13.17 -7.05
N GLY A 516 34.44 -13.44 -7.74
CA GLY A 516 34.22 -14.72 -8.46
C GLY A 516 33.21 -15.73 -7.90
N GLY A 517 32.02 -15.82 -8.51
CA GLY A 517 31.09 -16.96 -8.37
C GLY A 517 29.65 -16.61 -8.74
N ALA A 518 29.27 -16.82 -10.00
CA ALA A 518 28.00 -16.41 -10.59
C ALA A 518 26.80 -17.23 -10.12
N LEU A 519 25.73 -16.55 -9.68
CA LEU A 519 24.36 -17.05 -9.68
C LEU A 519 23.38 -15.88 -9.92
N PHE A 520 22.36 -16.14 -10.73
CA PHE A 520 21.41 -15.20 -11.34
C PHE A 520 20.72 -14.23 -10.36
N ASP A 521 20.69 -12.93 -10.71
CA ASP A 521 19.97 -11.88 -9.98
C ASP A 521 19.00 -11.13 -10.93
N LEU A 522 17.73 -11.04 -10.53
CA LEU A 522 16.59 -10.47 -11.24
C LEU A 522 16.33 -9.02 -10.78
N ASN A 523 17.34 -8.16 -10.88
CA ASN A 523 17.23 -6.74 -10.51
C ASN A 523 17.86 -5.82 -11.57
N VAL A 524 17.02 -5.19 -12.39
CA VAL A 524 17.42 -4.02 -13.21
C VAL A 524 16.50 -2.84 -12.86
N PRO A 525 17.01 -1.74 -12.29
CA PRO A 525 16.26 -0.51 -12.09
C PRO A 525 16.06 0.26 -13.40
N ALA A 526 14.85 0.78 -13.60
CA ALA A 526 14.52 1.66 -14.71
C ALA A 526 14.89 3.11 -14.36
N GLU A 527 16.14 3.51 -14.59
CA GLU A 527 16.57 4.91 -14.68
C GLU A 527 18.01 4.96 -15.24
N VAL A 528 18.15 5.59 -16.41
CA VAL A 528 19.35 5.96 -17.20
C VAL A 528 19.19 5.47 -18.65
N VAL A 529 18.39 6.20 -19.43
CA VAL A 529 18.53 6.28 -20.90
C VAL A 529 18.42 7.75 -21.27
N ASP A 530 19.49 8.49 -20.97
CA ASP A 530 19.86 9.69 -21.71
C ASP A 530 21.35 9.53 -22.02
N LYS A 531 21.64 9.43 -23.33
CA LYS A 531 22.93 9.14 -24.00
C LYS A 531 23.26 7.65 -24.16
N ILE A 532 22.74 7.04 -25.22
CA ILE A 532 23.45 6.71 -26.48
C ILE A 532 22.41 6.57 -27.59
#